data_AF-A0A178GZ07-F1
#
_entry.id   AF-A0A178GZ07-F1
#
_cell.length_a   1.000
_cell.length_b   1.000
_cell.length_c   1.000
_cell.angle_alpha   90.00
_cell.angle_beta   90.00
_cell.angle_gamma   90.00
#
_symmetry.space_group_name_H-M   'P 1'
#
loop_
_entity.id
_entity.type
_entity.pdbx_description
1 polymer ?
#
loop_
_entity_poly.entity_id
_entity_poly.type
_entity_poly.pdbx_seq_one_letter_code
_entity_poly.pdbx_strand_id
1 'polypeptide(L)'
;MATPNAGLGLFKDELTKIWFTNSGVEKETIGFGHIFCGEPDRLGLGGMHFVGRYVEAQENKWAGAIWGNKSLCNKLDINTNFNY
;
A
#
# COMPACT_ATOMS: atom_id res chain seq x y z
N MET A 1 -14.47 13.89 11.91
CA MET A 1 -15.58 13.10 12.48
C MET A 1 -16.60 12.90 11.36
N ALA A 2 -17.08 11.69 11.13
CA ALA A 2 -18.06 11.41 10.07
C ALA A 2 -19.48 11.74 10.56
N THR A 3 -20.31 12.30 9.68
CA THR A 3 -21.69 12.71 9.98
C THR A 3 -22.66 11.55 9.78
N PRO A 4 -23.42 11.12 10.81
CA PRO A 4 -24.42 10.06 10.64
C PRO A 4 -25.53 10.48 9.68
N ASN A 5 -26.02 9.54 8.85
CA ASN A 5 -27.10 9.75 7.88
C ASN A 5 -26.86 10.90 6.88
N ALA A 6 -25.59 11.22 6.60
CA ALA A 6 -25.24 12.22 5.59
C ALA A 6 -25.83 11.86 4.23
N GLY A 7 -26.36 12.88 3.52
CA GLY A 7 -26.72 12.73 2.11
C GLY A 7 -25.48 12.42 1.26
N LEU A 8 -25.70 11.86 0.06
CA LEU A 8 -24.63 11.38 -0.82
C LEU A 8 -23.49 12.39 -1.04
N GLY A 9 -23.82 13.68 -1.20
CA GLY A 9 -22.84 14.74 -1.40
C GLY A 9 -21.88 14.87 -0.21
N LEU A 10 -22.42 15.08 0.99
CA LEU A 10 -21.63 15.21 2.21
C LEU A 10 -20.88 13.91 2.55
N PHE A 11 -21.53 12.75 2.36
CA PHE A 11 -20.88 11.45 2.56
C PHE A 11 -19.63 11.30 1.67
N LYS A 12 -19.75 11.62 0.37
CA LYS A 12 -18.62 11.57 -0.57
C LYS A 12 -17.50 12.50 -0.13
N ASP A 13 -17.82 13.74 0.24
CA ASP A 13 -16.82 14.74 0.61
C ASP A 13 -16.08 14.35 1.91
N GLU A 14 -16.80 13.83 2.90
CA GLU A 14 -16.20 13.32 4.14
C GLU A 14 -15.31 12.09 3.88
N LEU A 15 -15.77 11.16 3.04
CA LEU A 15 -14.98 9.99 2.65
C LEU A 15 -13.72 10.41 1.90
N THR A 16 -13.85 11.36 0.97
CA THR A 16 -12.71 11.90 0.22
C THR A 16 -11.69 12.54 1.15
N LYS A 17 -12.15 13.31 2.14
CA LYS A 17 -11.26 13.95 3.11
C LYS A 17 -10.50 12.93 3.96
N ILE A 18 -11.18 11.89 4.43
CA ILE A 18 -10.56 10.83 5.23
C ILE A 18 -9.51 10.06 4.42
N TRP A 19 -9.83 9.71 3.17
CA TRP A 19 -8.98 8.82 2.39
C TRP A 19 -7.91 9.53 1.58
N PHE A 20 -8.11 10.79 1.19
CA PHE A 20 -7.28 11.49 0.19
C PHE A 20 -6.67 12.81 0.68
N THR A 21 -6.96 13.27 1.90
CA THR A 21 -6.38 14.52 2.42
C THR A 21 -5.36 14.25 3.51
N ASN A 22 -4.26 14.99 3.46
CA ASN A 22 -3.17 14.88 4.42
C ASN A 22 -3.60 15.53 5.75
N SER A 23 -3.68 14.75 6.83
CA SER A 23 -4.17 15.22 8.13
C SER A 23 -3.08 15.35 9.21
N GLY A 24 -1.80 15.17 8.86
CA GLY A 24 -0.68 15.10 9.81
C GLY A 24 0.47 16.08 9.53
N VAL A 25 1.35 16.23 10.54
CA VAL A 25 2.59 17.04 10.51
C VAL A 25 3.74 16.29 9.82
N GLU A 26 3.65 14.96 9.72
CA GLU A 26 4.65 14.13 9.04
C GLU A 26 4.32 13.88 7.58
N LYS A 27 5.38 13.61 6.82
CA LYS A 27 5.39 13.48 5.37
C LYS A 27 4.55 12.28 4.92
N GLU A 28 3.30 12.57 4.57
CA GLU A 28 2.49 11.93 3.53
C GLU A 28 2.46 10.39 3.51
N THR A 29 1.57 9.79 4.31
CA THR A 29 0.75 8.70 3.80
C THR A 29 -0.73 9.03 3.97
N ILE A 30 -1.30 9.55 2.88
CA ILE A 30 -2.73 9.64 2.64
C ILE A 30 -3.35 8.25 2.89
N GLY A 31 -4.45 8.14 3.67
CA GLY A 31 -4.98 6.84 4.12
C GLY A 31 -5.21 5.82 3.00
N PHE A 32 -5.55 6.30 1.79
CA PHE A 32 -5.65 5.45 0.61
C PHE A 32 -4.30 4.83 0.23
N GLY A 33 -3.24 5.64 0.19
CA GLY A 33 -1.87 5.17 -0.04
C GLY A 33 -1.46 4.12 0.99
N HIS A 34 -1.68 4.41 2.27
CA HIS A 34 -1.32 3.51 3.37
C HIS A 34 -1.94 2.10 3.22
N ILE A 35 -3.26 2.04 2.97
CA ILE A 35 -4.01 0.77 2.95
C ILE A 35 -3.96 0.07 1.58
N PHE A 36 -4.09 0.82 0.49
CA PHE A 36 -4.24 0.27 -0.86
C PHE A 36 -2.94 0.22 -1.64
N CYS A 37 -2.06 1.22 -1.49
CA CYS A 37 -0.76 1.23 -2.17
C CYS A 37 0.32 0.52 -1.35
N GLY A 38 0.13 0.41 -0.04
CA GLY A 38 1.16 0.04 0.92
C GLY A 38 2.14 1.19 1.17
N GLU A 39 3.08 0.95 2.07
CA GLU A 39 4.14 1.89 2.43
C GLU A 39 5.49 1.34 1.96
N PRO A 40 5.90 1.62 0.71
CA PRO A 40 7.24 1.30 0.25
C PRO A 40 8.23 2.26 0.90
N ASP A 41 9.25 1.72 1.56
CA ASP A 41 10.40 2.47 2.05
C ASP A 41 11.71 1.86 1.52
N ARG A 42 12.85 2.37 1.99
CA ARG A 42 14.17 1.86 1.58
C ARG A 42 14.45 0.43 2.07
N LEU A 43 13.72 -0.04 3.08
CA LEU A 43 13.96 -1.31 3.78
C LEU A 43 12.96 -2.40 3.36
N GLY A 44 11.81 -2.03 2.78
CA GLY A 44 10.82 -2.97 2.28
C GLY A 44 9.47 -2.34 1.96
N LEU A 45 8.44 -3.17 2.08
CA LEU A 45 7.05 -2.85 1.77
C LEU A 45 6.18 -3.18 2.98
N GLY A 46 5.72 -2.16 3.69
CA GLY A 46 4.80 -2.27 4.82
C GLY A 46 3.34 -2.04 4.42
N GLY A 47 2.40 -2.40 5.30
CA GLY A 47 0.99 -1.97 5.18
C GLY A 47 0.19 -2.53 4.00
N MET A 48 0.74 -3.44 3.19
CA MET A 48 0.07 -3.95 2.00
C MET A 48 -0.95 -5.06 2.33
N HIS A 49 -2.22 -4.67 2.49
CA HIS A 49 -3.34 -5.60 2.73
C HIS A 49 -4.27 -5.78 1.53
N PHE A 50 -4.10 -4.96 0.49
CA PHE A 50 -4.90 -5.04 -0.72
C PHE A 50 -4.30 -6.03 -1.73
N VAL A 51 -5.00 -7.14 -1.96
CA VAL A 51 -4.54 -8.23 -2.84
C VAL A 51 -4.23 -7.77 -4.27
N GLY A 52 -5.01 -6.84 -4.83
CA GLY A 52 -4.80 -6.36 -6.20
C GLY A 52 -3.44 -5.69 -6.36
N ARG A 53 -3.05 -4.83 -5.41
CA ARG A 53 -1.74 -4.19 -5.40
C ARG A 53 -0.61 -5.18 -5.15
N TYR A 54 -0.87 -6.20 -4.33
CA TYR A 54 0.10 -7.26 -4.09
C TYR A 54 0.38 -8.09 -5.37
N VAL A 55 -0.65 -8.45 -6.13
CA VAL A 55 -0.52 -9.12 -7.43
C VAL A 55 0.29 -8.26 -8.41
N GLU A 56 -0.05 -6.98 -8.54
CA GLU A 56 0.70 -6.04 -9.39
C GLU A 56 2.18 -5.93 -8.96
N ALA A 57 2.46 -5.96 -7.66
CA ALA A 57 3.82 -5.91 -7.13
C ALA A 57 4.63 -7.18 -7.43
N GLN A 58 3.95 -8.34 -7.47
CA GLN A 58 4.55 -9.61 -7.91
C GLN A 58 4.84 -9.60 -9.41
N GLU A 59 3.90 -9.13 -10.24
CA GLU A 59 4.10 -9.01 -11.70
C GLU A 59 5.28 -8.09 -12.03
N ASN A 60 5.44 -7.00 -11.26
CA ASN A 60 6.55 -6.06 -11.39
C ASN A 60 7.82 -6.47 -10.63
N LYS A 61 7.87 -7.67 -10.05
CA LYS A 61 9.05 -8.29 -9.43
C LYS A 61 9.66 -7.54 -8.24
N TRP A 62 8.87 -6.80 -7.47
CA TRP A 62 9.35 -6.11 -6.26
C TRP A 62 8.61 -6.52 -4.98
N ALA A 63 7.63 -7.42 -5.07
CA ALA A 63 7.04 -8.12 -3.93
C ALA A 63 6.97 -9.64 -4.18
N GLY A 64 6.82 -10.39 -3.08
CA GLY A 64 6.88 -11.83 -3.15
C GLY A 64 6.15 -12.56 -2.03
N ALA A 65 5.65 -13.76 -2.35
CA ALA A 65 4.80 -14.54 -1.45
C ALA A 65 5.48 -15.84 -1.03
N ILE A 66 5.44 -16.11 0.28
CA ILE A 66 5.89 -17.37 0.87
C ILE A 66 4.64 -18.21 1.17
N TRP A 67 4.43 -19.28 0.40
CA TRP A 67 3.30 -20.19 0.56
C TRP A 67 3.80 -21.50 1.19
N GLY A 68 3.74 -21.58 2.51
CA GLY A 68 4.27 -22.73 3.26
C GLY A 68 5.79 -22.87 3.05
N ASN A 69 6.23 -24.05 2.61
CA ASN A 69 7.65 -24.36 2.38
C ASN A 69 8.13 -23.92 0.98
N LYS A 70 7.23 -23.37 0.15
CA LYS A 70 7.53 -22.90 -1.19
C LYS A 70 7.51 -21.38 -1.19
N SER A 71 8.68 -20.79 -1.28
CA SER A 71 8.81 -19.39 -1.68
C SER A 71 8.53 -19.31 -3.18
N LEU A 72 7.51 -18.55 -3.58
CA LEU A 72 7.28 -18.23 -4.99
C LEU A 72 8.00 -16.95 -5.42
N CYS A 73 8.75 -16.32 -4.51
CA CYS A 73 9.58 -15.16 -4.81
C CYS A 73 10.79 -15.15 -3.85
N ASN A 74 11.92 -15.67 -4.30
CA ASN A 74 13.13 -15.61 -3.50
C ASN A 74 13.86 -14.29 -3.73
N LYS A 75 14.16 -13.60 -2.62
CA LYS A 75 15.05 -12.43 -2.55
C LYS A 75 16.47 -12.73 -3.07
N LEU A 76 16.86 -14.01 -3.13
CA LEU A 76 18.11 -14.47 -3.77
C LEU A 76 18.10 -14.30 -5.30
N ASP A 77 16.93 -14.22 -5.96
CA ASP A 77 16.83 -13.97 -7.41
C ASP A 77 16.91 -12.47 -7.75
N ILE A 78 16.73 -11.59 -6.75
CA ILE A 78 16.76 -10.12 -6.92
C ILE A 78 18.17 -9.56 -6.67
N ASN A 79 19.09 -10.32 -6.07
CA ASN A 79 20.37 -9.82 -5.57
C ASN A 79 21.63 -10.18 -6.39
N THR A 80 21.50 -10.58 -7.66
CA THR A 80 22.64 -10.62 -8.59
C THR A 80 22.57 -9.42 -9.53
N ASN A 81 23.43 -8.43 -9.27
CA ASN A 81 23.76 -7.25 -10.09
C ASN A 81 23.00 -5.94 -9.81
N PHE A 82 23.16 -5.38 -8.61
CA PHE A 82 23.21 -3.91 -8.47
C PHE A 82 24.65 -3.50 -8.13
N ASN A 83 25.35 -2.96 -9.13
CA ASN A 83 26.68 -2.37 -8.98
C ASN A 83 26.52 -0.92 -8.50
N TYR A 84 27.03 -0.63 -7.29
CA TYR A 84 27.53 0.68 -6.89
C TYR A 84 29.02 0.54 -6.56
#